data_AF-A0AAX2IIH0-F1
#
_entry.id   AF-A0AAX2IIH0-F1
#
_cell.length_a   1.000
_cell.length_b   1.000
_cell.length_c   1.000
_cell.angle_alpha   90.00
_cell.angle_beta   90.00
_cell.angle_gamma   90.00
#
_symmetry.space_group_name_H-M   'P 1'
#
loop_
_entity.id
_entity.type
_entity.pdbx_description
1 polymer ?
#
loop_
_entity_poly.entity_id
_entity_poly.type
_entity_poly.pdbx_seq_one_letter_code
_entity_poly.pdbx_strand_id
1 'polypeptide(L)'
;MKRIYIILFIILGIHFSSAQEETKVDENFPFSLLIRYFNYLNHGKEELKIYPVLNQPESYCIWGCIFLMESEDETIKKIAIARLKGIATQLFREGKPVLLTSGMNSANFNITKNAHLEDDNNIIYVSIADCIVTQAQDKAQGIFNHQTRKLIEENK
;
A
#
# COMPACT_ATOMS: atom_id res chain seq x y z
N MET A 1 7.31 19.63 56.19
CA MET A 1 7.67 20.06 54.82
C MET A 1 8.52 19.04 54.04
N LYS A 2 9.31 18.15 54.65
CA LYS A 2 10.12 17.15 53.91
C LYS A 2 9.34 15.96 53.31
N ARG A 3 8.12 15.68 53.78
CA ARG A 3 7.29 14.54 53.29
C ARG A 3 6.48 14.84 52.02
N ILE A 4 6.28 16.13 51.68
CA ILE A 4 5.52 16.54 50.49
C ILE A 4 6.36 16.38 49.21
N TYR A 5 7.67 16.56 49.29
CA TYR A 5 8.58 16.39 48.14
C TYR A 5 8.69 14.94 47.65
N ILE A 6 8.49 13.96 48.53
CA ILE A 6 8.56 12.53 48.18
C ILE A 6 7.34 12.12 47.33
N ILE A 7 6.16 12.69 47.60
CA ILE A 7 4.93 12.41 46.85
C ILE A 7 5.00 13.04 45.45
N LEU A 8 5.60 14.23 45.34
CA LEU A 8 5.78 14.91 44.05
C LEU A 8 6.74 14.16 43.11
N PHE A 9 7.76 13.50 43.67
CA PHE A 9 8.73 12.73 42.89
C PHE A 9 8.16 11.42 42.33
N ILE A 10 7.18 10.81 43.01
CA ILE A 10 6.53 9.58 42.56
C ILE A 10 5.57 9.86 41.40
N ILE A 11 4.88 11.01 41.38
CA ILE A 11 3.95 11.37 40.30
C ILE A 11 4.70 11.72 39.01
N LEU A 12 5.90 12.32 39.10
CA LEU A 12 6.74 12.56 37.92
C LEU A 12 7.38 11.28 37.35
N GLY A 13 7.58 10.24 38.16
CA GLY A 13 8.15 8.96 37.70
C GLY A 13 7.21 8.13 36.83
N ILE A 14 5.88 8.31 36.97
CA ILE A 14 4.88 7.54 36.22
C ILE A 14 4.69 8.09 34.80
N HIS A 15 5.10 9.34 34.53
CA HIS A 15 4.98 9.97 33.21
C HIS A 15 6.17 9.71 32.27
N PHE A 16 7.21 8.99 32.71
CA PHE A 16 8.38 8.65 31.88
C PHE A 16 8.40 7.21 31.34
N SER A 17 7.31 6.47 31.48
CA SER A 17 7.11 5.19 30.77
C SER A 17 6.07 5.35 29.66
N SER A 18 6.46 6.08 28.61
CA SER A 18 5.82 6.01 27.30
C SER A 18 6.92 5.92 26.25
N ALA A 19 6.75 4.99 25.30
CA ALA A 19 7.69 4.56 24.25
C ALA A 19 8.65 3.45 24.72
N GLN A 20 8.60 2.22 24.23
CA GLN A 20 8.17 1.75 22.92
C GLN A 20 6.97 0.80 23.04
N GLU A 21 5.79 1.26 22.67
CA GLU A 21 4.86 0.34 22.03
C GLU A 21 5.49 0.12 20.65
N GLU A 22 6.17 -1.01 20.43
CA GLU A 22 6.44 -1.44 19.06
C GLU A 22 5.08 -1.44 18.39
N THR A 23 4.84 -0.48 17.49
CA THR A 23 3.71 -0.55 16.56
C THR A 23 3.95 -1.80 15.74
N LYS A 24 3.51 -2.95 16.25
CA LYS A 24 3.29 -4.14 15.46
C LYS A 24 2.23 -3.74 14.45
N VAL A 25 2.69 -3.24 13.31
CA VAL A 25 1.89 -3.16 12.10
C VAL A 25 1.25 -4.54 11.98
N ASP A 26 -0.08 -4.59 12.01
CA ASP A 26 -0.82 -5.83 11.74
C ASP A 26 -0.22 -6.44 10.48
N GLU A 27 0.37 -7.63 10.59
CA GLU A 27 1.06 -8.28 9.48
C GLU A 27 0.13 -8.43 8.26
N ASN A 28 -1.19 -8.41 8.47
CA ASN A 28 -2.19 -8.46 7.41
C ASN A 28 -2.51 -7.10 6.79
N PHE A 29 -2.16 -5.98 7.44
CA PHE A 29 -2.49 -4.64 6.94
C PHE A 29 -1.89 -4.36 5.56
N PRO A 30 -0.59 -4.62 5.28
CA PRO A 30 -0.02 -4.45 3.94
C PRO A 30 -0.74 -5.30 2.88
N PHE A 31 -1.09 -6.55 3.21
CA PHE A 31 -1.83 -7.43 2.31
C PHE A 31 -3.26 -6.92 2.03
N SER A 32 -3.93 -6.39 3.05
CA SER A 32 -5.29 -5.84 2.92
C SER A 32 -5.37 -4.72 1.88
N LEU A 33 -4.28 -3.97 1.65
CA LEU A 33 -4.22 -2.91 0.64
C LEU A 33 -4.26 -3.46 -0.80
N LEU A 34 -3.78 -4.69 -1.02
CA LEU A 34 -3.81 -5.32 -2.35
C LEU A 34 -5.24 -5.67 -2.79
N ILE A 35 -6.06 -6.09 -1.83
CA ILE A 35 -7.42 -6.58 -2.06
C ILE A 35 -8.50 -5.54 -1.74
N ARG A 36 -8.14 -4.38 -1.18
CA ARG A 36 -9.06 -3.28 -0.92
C ARG A 36 -9.70 -2.77 -2.20
N TYR A 37 -11.03 -2.69 -2.22
CA TYR A 37 -11.80 -2.22 -3.37
C TYR A 37 -11.85 -0.70 -3.46
N PHE A 38 -11.60 -0.19 -4.67
CA PHE A 38 -11.68 1.24 -5.00
C PHE A 38 -12.79 1.49 -6.03
N ASN A 39 -14.04 1.16 -5.66
CA ASN A 39 -15.21 1.20 -6.56
C ASN A 39 -15.50 2.57 -7.20
N TYR A 40 -14.99 3.65 -6.60
CA TYR A 40 -15.11 5.00 -7.16
C TYR A 40 -14.15 5.24 -8.35
N LEU A 41 -13.10 4.41 -8.52
CA LEU A 41 -12.22 4.38 -9.69
C LEU A 41 -12.84 3.51 -10.79
N ASN A 42 -14.03 3.90 -11.23
CA ASN A 42 -14.86 3.12 -12.14
C ASN A 42 -14.53 3.29 -13.64
N HIS A 43 -13.35 3.83 -13.96
CA HIS A 43 -12.88 3.92 -15.34
C HIS A 43 -12.88 2.53 -16.00
N GLY A 44 -13.39 2.42 -17.23
CA GLY A 44 -13.48 1.13 -17.92
C GLY A 44 -14.69 0.27 -17.54
N LYS A 45 -15.61 0.75 -16.70
CA LYS A 45 -16.75 -0.06 -16.20
C LYS A 45 -17.67 -0.53 -17.33
N GLU A 46 -17.93 0.32 -18.32
CA GLU A 46 -18.81 -0.03 -19.44
C GLU A 46 -18.13 -1.00 -20.39
N GLU A 47 -16.84 -0.77 -20.65
CA GLU A 47 -15.98 -1.62 -21.47
C GLU A 47 -15.78 -3.00 -20.86
N LEU A 48 -15.79 -3.14 -19.54
CA LEU A 48 -15.71 -4.46 -18.90
C LEU A 48 -17.04 -5.22 -18.95
N LYS A 49 -18.19 -4.59 -19.22
CA LYS A 49 -19.48 -5.31 -19.29
C LYS A 49 -19.50 -6.42 -20.35
N ILE A 50 -18.74 -6.25 -21.44
CA ILE A 50 -18.59 -7.27 -22.49
C ILE A 50 -17.72 -8.46 -22.04
N TYR A 51 -17.03 -8.35 -20.90
CA TYR A 51 -16.20 -9.38 -20.29
C TYR A 51 -16.71 -9.71 -18.87
N PRO A 52 -17.77 -10.52 -18.70
CA PRO A 52 -18.39 -10.77 -17.40
C PRO A 52 -17.43 -11.27 -16.30
N VAL A 53 -16.43 -12.07 -16.68
CA VAL A 53 -15.38 -12.57 -15.76
C VAL A 53 -14.49 -11.44 -15.23
N LEU A 54 -14.32 -10.37 -16.00
CA LEU A 54 -13.48 -9.21 -15.67
C LEU A 54 -14.28 -8.02 -15.13
N ASN A 55 -15.61 -8.13 -15.08
CA ASN A 55 -16.50 -7.11 -14.53
C ASN A 55 -16.98 -7.47 -13.13
N GLN A 56 -16.05 -7.91 -12.28
CA GLN A 56 -16.32 -8.27 -10.90
C GLN A 56 -15.76 -7.18 -9.96
N PRO A 57 -16.29 -7.02 -8.74
CA PRO A 57 -15.76 -6.09 -7.74
C PRO A 57 -14.24 -6.23 -7.51
N GLU A 58 -13.73 -7.45 -7.64
CA GLU A 58 -12.32 -7.80 -7.51
C GLU A 58 -11.44 -7.06 -8.52
N SER A 59 -11.97 -6.69 -9.68
CA SER A 59 -11.23 -5.96 -10.72
C SER A 59 -10.95 -4.49 -10.39
N TYR A 60 -11.39 -4.01 -9.21
CA TYR A 60 -11.20 -2.63 -8.72
C TYR A 60 -10.20 -2.53 -7.56
N CYS A 61 -9.46 -3.59 -7.22
CA CYS A 61 -8.32 -3.54 -6.30
C CYS A 61 -6.98 -3.63 -7.06
N ILE A 62 -5.86 -3.49 -6.36
CA ILE A 62 -4.51 -3.58 -6.96
C ILE A 62 -4.33 -4.96 -7.60
N TRP A 63 -4.67 -6.02 -6.87
CA TRP A 63 -4.53 -7.40 -7.37
C TRP A 63 -5.38 -7.67 -8.61
N GLY A 64 -6.63 -7.19 -8.62
CA GLY A 64 -7.50 -7.26 -9.78
C GLY A 64 -6.93 -6.52 -10.98
N CYS A 65 -6.35 -5.33 -10.77
CA CYS A 65 -5.71 -4.59 -11.85
C CYS A 65 -4.47 -5.33 -12.40
N ILE A 66 -3.67 -5.97 -11.54
CA ILE A 66 -2.56 -6.84 -11.97
C ILE A 66 -3.11 -7.99 -12.83
N PHE A 67 -4.21 -8.62 -12.42
CA PHE A 67 -4.85 -9.67 -13.22
C PHE A 67 -5.35 -9.15 -14.58
N LEU A 68 -5.95 -7.97 -14.63
CA LEU A 68 -6.37 -7.35 -15.90
C LEU A 68 -5.19 -7.08 -16.84
N MET A 69 -3.99 -6.83 -16.31
CA MET A 69 -2.78 -6.60 -17.11
C MET A 69 -2.30 -7.84 -17.88
N GLU A 70 -2.74 -9.04 -17.48
CA GLU A 70 -2.47 -10.30 -18.20
C GLU A 70 -3.31 -10.44 -19.49
N SER A 71 -4.33 -9.59 -19.68
CA SER A 71 -5.20 -9.65 -20.87
C SER A 71 -4.45 -9.35 -22.16
N GLU A 72 -4.75 -10.07 -23.24
CA GLU A 72 -4.26 -9.74 -24.58
C GLU A 72 -4.92 -8.47 -25.15
N ASP A 73 -6.11 -8.10 -24.66
CA ASP A 73 -6.83 -6.91 -25.11
C ASP A 73 -6.19 -5.63 -24.56
N GLU A 74 -5.66 -4.79 -25.46
CA GLU A 74 -5.03 -3.52 -25.12
C GLU A 74 -6.00 -2.51 -24.46
N THR A 75 -7.31 -2.63 -24.70
CA THR A 75 -8.33 -1.84 -24.02
C THR A 75 -8.38 -2.21 -22.54
N ILE A 76 -8.39 -3.51 -22.22
CA ILE A 76 -8.39 -4.00 -20.83
C ILE A 76 -7.10 -3.56 -20.12
N LYS A 77 -5.95 -3.69 -20.77
CA LYS A 77 -4.67 -3.20 -20.21
C LYS A 77 -4.70 -1.70 -19.92
N LYS A 78 -5.22 -0.87 -20.84
CA LYS A 78 -5.34 0.58 -20.62
C LYS A 78 -6.22 0.91 -19.41
N ILE A 79 -7.31 0.18 -19.24
CA ILE A 79 -8.18 0.31 -18.06
C ILE A 79 -7.41 -0.01 -16.78
N ALA A 80 -6.67 -1.12 -16.76
CA ALA A 80 -5.85 -1.52 -15.62
C ALA A 80 -4.79 -0.47 -15.28
N ILE A 81 -4.08 0.07 -16.28
CA ILE A 81 -3.08 1.14 -16.11
C ILE A 81 -3.70 2.38 -15.47
N ALA A 82 -4.85 2.83 -15.99
CA ALA A 82 -5.55 4.00 -15.46
C ALA A 82 -5.99 3.79 -14.00
N ARG A 83 -6.50 2.59 -13.68
CA ARG A 83 -6.90 2.22 -12.32
C ARG A 83 -5.70 2.14 -11.38
N LEU A 84 -4.60 1.48 -11.76
CA LEU A 84 -3.37 1.42 -10.94
C LEU A 84 -2.87 2.82 -10.56
N LYS A 85 -2.84 3.75 -11.52
CA LYS A 85 -2.48 5.15 -11.26
C LYS A 85 -3.47 5.85 -10.33
N GLY A 86 -4.77 5.62 -10.54
CA GLY A 86 -5.82 6.15 -9.68
C GLY A 86 -5.71 5.65 -8.24
N ILE A 87 -5.46 4.36 -8.05
CA ILE A 87 -5.30 3.73 -6.73
C ILE A 87 -4.06 4.28 -6.03
N ALA A 88 -2.92 4.32 -6.70
CA ALA A 88 -1.69 4.91 -6.15
C ALA A 88 -1.92 6.37 -5.70
N THR A 89 -2.65 7.14 -6.52
CA THR A 89 -3.02 8.52 -6.21
C THR A 89 -3.93 8.63 -5.00
N GLN A 90 -4.93 7.76 -4.87
CA GLN A 90 -5.79 7.77 -3.70
C GLN A 90 -5.01 7.43 -2.44
N LEU A 91 -4.23 6.35 -2.46
CA LEU A 91 -3.49 5.91 -1.28
C LEU A 91 -2.53 6.99 -0.79
N PHE A 92 -1.87 7.70 -1.72
CA PHE A 92 -1.09 8.88 -1.39
C PHE A 92 -1.93 9.98 -0.70
N ARG A 93 -3.09 10.33 -1.25
CA ARG A 93 -4.01 11.34 -0.65
C ARG A 93 -4.53 10.96 0.73
N GLU A 94 -4.61 9.66 1.02
CA GLU A 94 -4.98 9.13 2.33
C GLU A 94 -3.82 9.15 3.34
N GLY A 95 -2.66 9.69 2.97
CA GLY A 95 -1.45 9.69 3.80
C GLY A 95 -0.78 8.32 3.89
N LYS A 96 -1.11 7.41 2.97
CA LYS A 96 -0.65 6.01 2.93
C LYS A 96 0.05 5.70 1.59
N PRO A 97 1.13 6.41 1.22
CA PRO A 97 1.85 6.08 -0.01
C PRO A 97 2.28 4.61 0.00
N VAL A 98 2.06 3.91 -1.13
CA VAL A 98 2.41 2.50 -1.27
C VAL A 98 3.46 2.30 -2.37
N LEU A 99 4.49 1.51 -2.08
CA LEU A 99 5.39 0.95 -3.07
C LEU A 99 5.23 -0.57 -3.13
N LEU A 100 4.92 -1.07 -4.32
CA LEU A 100 4.86 -2.49 -4.61
C LEU A 100 6.27 -3.05 -4.78
N THR A 101 6.51 -4.23 -4.22
CA THR A 101 7.78 -4.95 -4.31
C THR A 101 7.53 -6.35 -4.83
N SER A 102 8.55 -6.97 -5.41
CA SER A 102 8.51 -8.36 -5.82
C SER A 102 9.90 -8.99 -5.71
N GLY A 103 9.97 -10.31 -5.81
CA GLY A 103 11.23 -11.06 -5.75
C GLY A 103 11.43 -11.78 -4.41
N MET A 104 12.38 -12.71 -4.41
CA MET A 104 12.62 -13.69 -3.34
C MET A 104 12.74 -13.09 -1.93
N ASN A 105 13.24 -11.85 -1.83
CA ASN A 105 13.47 -11.16 -0.55
C ASN A 105 12.42 -10.08 -0.24
N SER A 106 11.37 -9.94 -1.07
CA SER A 106 10.39 -8.86 -0.95
C SER A 106 9.62 -8.90 0.37
N ALA A 107 9.18 -10.08 0.83
CA ALA A 107 8.51 -10.23 2.12
C ALA A 107 9.37 -9.72 3.29
N ASN A 108 10.62 -10.19 3.38
CA ASN A 108 11.57 -9.77 4.43
C ASN A 108 11.91 -8.28 4.33
N PHE A 109 12.11 -7.78 3.12
CA PHE A 109 12.34 -6.35 2.87
C PHE A 109 11.16 -5.51 3.38
N ASN A 110 9.92 -5.93 3.08
CA ASN A 110 8.72 -5.22 3.50
C ASN A 110 8.50 -5.24 5.01
N ILE A 111 8.71 -6.38 5.66
CA ILE A 111 8.65 -6.48 7.13
C ILE A 111 9.63 -5.49 7.75
N THR A 112 10.87 -5.49 7.27
CA THR A 112 11.93 -4.61 7.79
C THR A 112 11.59 -3.14 7.57
N LYS A 113 11.08 -2.80 6.37
CA LYS A 113 10.77 -1.41 6.01
C LYS A 113 9.52 -0.88 6.70
N ASN A 114 8.47 -1.69 6.79
CA ASN A 114 7.23 -1.31 7.44
C ASN A 114 7.34 -1.25 8.97
N ALA A 115 8.42 -1.75 9.58
CA ALA A 115 8.67 -1.56 11.02
C ALA A 115 9.00 -0.10 11.38
N HIS A 116 9.43 0.72 10.41
CA HIS A 116 9.90 2.09 10.62
C HIS A 116 9.23 3.08 9.65
N LEU A 117 7.89 3.05 9.57
CA LEU A 117 7.13 3.88 8.62
C LEU A 117 7.38 5.40 8.79
N GLU A 118 7.54 5.87 10.02
CA GLU A 118 7.78 7.30 10.31
C GLU A 118 9.08 7.81 9.68
N ASP A 119 10.12 6.98 9.64
CA ASP A 119 11.42 7.31 9.04
C ASP A 119 11.35 7.32 7.50
N ASP A 120 10.43 6.57 6.91
CA ASP A 120 10.27 6.39 5.46
C ASP A 120 9.12 7.24 4.88
N ASN A 121 8.78 8.39 5.47
CA ASN A 121 7.67 9.27 5.04
C ASN A 121 6.30 8.55 4.96
N ASN A 122 6.04 7.61 5.87
CA ASN A 122 4.86 6.76 5.89
C ASN A 122 4.68 5.88 4.65
N ILE A 123 5.76 5.60 3.90
CA ILE A 123 5.72 4.69 2.75
C ILE A 123 5.53 3.26 3.21
N ILE A 124 4.44 2.64 2.76
CA ILE A 124 4.12 1.24 3.02
C ILE A 124 4.61 0.40 1.85
N TYR A 125 5.38 -0.63 2.14
CA TYR A 125 5.90 -1.58 1.16
C TYR A 125 5.06 -2.86 1.14
N VAL A 126 4.64 -3.29 -0.04
CA VAL A 126 3.70 -4.40 -0.21
C VAL A 126 4.21 -5.37 -1.28
N SER A 127 4.31 -6.66 -0.94
CA SER A 127 4.78 -7.69 -1.88
C SER A 127 3.63 -8.13 -2.77
N ILE A 128 3.86 -8.14 -4.08
CA ILE A 128 2.92 -8.66 -5.08
C ILE A 128 3.36 -10.00 -5.66
N ALA A 129 4.59 -10.45 -5.37
CA ALA A 129 5.13 -11.72 -5.84
C ALA A 129 6.42 -12.06 -5.09
N ASP A 130 6.60 -13.32 -4.73
CA ASP A 130 7.83 -13.79 -4.09
C ASP A 130 8.82 -14.28 -5.15
N CYS A 131 8.78 -15.55 -5.56
CA CYS A 131 9.87 -16.14 -6.34
C CYS A 131 9.76 -15.96 -7.85
N ILE A 132 8.54 -15.94 -8.41
CA ILE A 132 8.30 -15.83 -9.84
C ILE A 132 7.46 -14.58 -10.08
N VAL A 133 7.98 -13.67 -10.89
CA VAL A 133 7.32 -12.42 -11.26
C VAL A 133 6.93 -12.49 -12.73
N THR A 134 5.63 -12.40 -13.03
CA THR A 134 5.15 -12.35 -14.41
C THR A 134 5.47 -10.98 -15.04
N GLN A 135 5.47 -10.91 -16.37
CA GLN A 135 5.65 -9.63 -17.07
C GLN A 135 4.57 -8.61 -16.70
N ALA A 136 3.33 -9.08 -16.47
CA ALA A 136 2.23 -8.21 -16.04
C ALA A 136 2.45 -7.67 -14.62
N GLN A 137 2.93 -8.51 -13.69
CA GLN A 137 3.27 -8.09 -12.32
C GLN A 137 4.38 -7.04 -12.32
N ASP A 138 5.48 -7.28 -13.05
CA ASP A 138 6.59 -6.33 -13.15
C ASP A 138 6.14 -4.99 -13.75
N LYS A 139 5.38 -5.04 -14.84
CA LYS A 139 4.85 -3.83 -15.48
C LYS A 139 3.88 -3.07 -14.57
N ALA A 140 2.99 -3.78 -13.88
CA ALA A 140 2.04 -3.17 -12.95
C ALA A 140 2.77 -2.51 -11.76
N GLN A 141 3.77 -3.18 -11.18
CA GLN A 141 4.65 -2.62 -10.16
C GLN A 141 5.32 -1.34 -10.65
N GLY A 142 5.90 -1.36 -11.86
CA GLY A 142 6.54 -0.19 -12.46
C GLY A 142 5.59 1.00 -12.61
N ILE A 143 4.39 0.78 -13.15
CA ILE A 143 3.37 1.83 -13.33
C ILE A 143 2.94 2.42 -11.99
N PHE A 144 2.61 1.55 -11.03
CA PHE A 144 2.11 1.96 -9.73
C PHE A 144 3.17 2.75 -8.96
N ASN A 145 4.38 2.20 -8.86
CA ASN A 145 5.48 2.81 -8.13
C ASN A 145 5.93 4.12 -8.77
N HIS A 146 5.94 4.21 -10.10
CA HIS A 146 6.23 5.46 -10.78
C HIS A 146 5.24 6.56 -10.38
N GLN A 147 3.94 6.25 -10.36
CA GLN A 147 2.92 7.21 -9.94
C GLN A 147 3.09 7.61 -8.46
N THR A 148 3.32 6.65 -7.55
CA THR A 148 3.55 6.96 -6.13
C THR A 148 4.78 7.86 -5.95
N ARG A 149 5.91 7.51 -6.57
CA ARG A 149 7.15 8.30 -6.45
C ARG A 149 6.98 9.70 -7.00
N LYS A 150 6.35 9.84 -8.16
CA LYS A 150 6.01 11.14 -8.74
C LYS A 150 5.24 12.02 -7.76
N LEU A 151 4.19 11.48 -7.13
CA LEU A 151 3.38 12.22 -6.15
C LEU A 151 4.19 12.62 -4.91
N ILE A 152 5.06 11.73 -4.41
CA ILE A 152 5.96 12.02 -3.30
C ILE A 152 6.92 13.17 -3.68
N GLU A 153 7.51 13.12 -4.87
CA GLU A 153 8.45 14.13 -5.36
C GLU A 153 7.78 15.50 -5.58
N GLU A 154 6.56 15.52 -6.11
CA GLU A 154 5.78 16.75 -6.34
C GLU A 154 5.29 17.43 -5.04
N ASN A 155 5.30 16.72 -3.90
CA ASN A 155 4.82 17.21 -2.61
C ASN A 155 5.94 17.35 -1.55
N LYS A 156 7.20 17.31 -1.97
CA LYS A 156 8.37 17.67 -1.16
C LYS A 156 8.68 19.16 -1.29
#